data_AF-A0A8S3U0V2-F1
#
_entry.id   AF-A0A8S3U0V2-F1
#
_cell.length_a   1.000
_cell.length_b   1.000
_cell.length_c   1.000
_cell.angle_alpha   90.00
_cell.angle_beta   90.00
_cell.angle_gamma   90.00
#
_symmetry.space_group_name_H-M   'P 1'
#
loop_
_entity.id
_entity.type
_entity.pdbx_description
1 polymer ?
#
loop_
_entity_poly.entity_id
_entity_poly.type
_entity_poly.pdbx_seq_one_letter_code
_entity_poly.pdbx_strand_id
1 'polypeptide(L)'
;MRNYLQLCLVIFYIKILHAAEIQKRIFPLYIKKGVRLDDPYQSVQIGRYNLVLCGLLCKNEAQCIASSFSRADFTCRLHTNIISSEVVDSDATLVYQNEAIQTTTVTSLMTTTETFTTTEKVTEMITTTVKSTTAETVVSWPGGTYSLMKPAVGCPGTDITWLEGNRYHDTEDDQRYNGYVVSTSMTVVQDQYSNIRVYFCTKSSTSGSESDWPAGNYCIMKYNTCPTGFTEGSITWDDESNMNANEKSGTLPSGVYNTNTIIYYCCRNDGSDVLEIILPTGNPFYLLRYTGSCQKVKSMSVSEETIKWACQAGGIKNVATVKPYEDGAAEYIRLHFCYYN
;
A
#
# COMPACT_ATOMS: atom_id res chain seq x y z
N MET A 1 15.82 -26.17 38.24
CA MET A 1 15.44 -24.83 37.74
C MET A 1 16.57 -23.80 37.67
N ARG A 2 17.81 -24.05 38.16
CA ARG A 2 18.93 -23.09 38.01
C ARG A 2 19.80 -23.26 36.74
N ASN A 3 19.72 -24.38 36.03
CA ASN A 3 20.60 -24.66 34.88
C ASN A 3 20.03 -24.26 33.50
N TYR A 4 18.72 -23.97 33.39
CA TYR A 4 18.12 -23.51 32.12
C TYR A 4 18.26 -22.00 31.90
N LEU A 5 18.31 -21.21 32.97
CA LEU A 5 18.43 -19.74 32.86
C LEU A 5 19.86 -19.31 32.48
N GLN A 6 20.89 -20.08 32.85
CA GLN A 6 22.27 -19.83 32.42
C GLN A 6 22.49 -20.18 30.93
N LEU A 7 21.82 -21.22 30.41
CA LEU A 7 21.97 -21.62 29.01
C LEU A 7 21.30 -20.61 28.04
N CYS A 8 20.13 -20.07 28.42
CA CYS A 8 19.46 -19.03 27.63
C CYS A 8 20.24 -17.70 27.61
N LEU A 9 20.85 -17.29 28.73
CA LEU A 9 21.66 -16.07 28.78
C LEU A 9 22.95 -16.19 27.94
N VAL A 10 23.60 -17.37 27.92
CA VAL A 10 24.79 -17.62 27.11
C VAL A 10 24.46 -17.62 25.60
N ILE A 11 23.31 -18.18 25.19
CA ILE A 11 22.89 -18.18 23.78
C ILE A 11 22.48 -16.78 23.31
N PHE A 12 21.83 -15.97 24.16
CA PHE A 12 21.48 -14.59 23.84
C PHE A 12 22.72 -13.68 23.75
N TYR A 13 23.70 -13.86 24.65
CA TYR A 13 24.99 -13.15 24.60
C TYR A 13 25.82 -13.54 23.36
N ILE A 14 25.84 -14.82 22.97
CA ILE A 14 26.57 -15.30 21.78
C ILE A 14 25.93 -14.79 20.48
N LYS A 15 24.60 -14.64 20.41
CA LYS A 15 23.91 -14.05 19.24
C LYS A 15 24.15 -12.54 19.11
N ILE A 16 24.19 -11.80 20.22
CA ILE A 16 24.47 -10.36 20.23
C ILE A 16 25.96 -10.09 19.91
N LEU A 17 26.88 -10.91 20.43
CA LEU A 17 28.30 -10.81 20.10
C LEU A 17 28.59 -11.16 18.62
N HIS A 18 27.91 -12.15 18.03
CA HIS A 18 28.08 -12.42 16.58
C HIS A 18 27.56 -11.28 15.70
N ALA A 19 26.45 -10.63 16.03
CA ALA A 19 25.95 -9.50 15.24
C ALA A 19 26.87 -8.27 15.29
N ALA A 20 27.45 -7.98 16.46
CA ALA A 20 28.38 -6.85 16.64
C ALA A 20 29.78 -7.10 16.05
N GLU A 21 30.26 -8.34 16.07
CA GLU A 21 31.55 -8.74 15.47
C GLU A 21 31.47 -8.77 13.93
N ILE A 22 30.31 -9.15 13.37
CA ILE A 22 30.03 -9.14 11.92
C ILE A 22 29.97 -7.69 11.40
N GLN A 23 29.35 -6.75 12.12
CA GLN A 23 29.35 -5.34 11.72
C GLN A 23 30.75 -4.71 11.79
N LYS A 24 31.60 -5.10 12.75
CA LYS A 24 32.97 -4.56 12.88
C LYS A 24 33.98 -5.17 11.91
N ARG A 25 33.77 -6.40 11.43
CA ARG A 25 34.70 -7.08 10.49
C ARG A 25 34.34 -6.92 9.03
N ILE A 26 33.08 -6.73 8.67
CA ILE A 26 32.66 -6.60 7.27
C ILE A 26 32.84 -5.16 6.75
N PHE A 27 32.59 -4.14 7.57
CA PHE A 27 32.70 -2.75 7.13
C PHE A 27 34.09 -2.27 6.66
N PRO A 28 35.23 -2.68 7.26
CA PRO A 28 36.54 -2.19 6.84
C PRO A 28 37.15 -2.97 5.66
N LEU A 29 36.61 -4.14 5.30
CA LEU A 29 37.15 -4.96 4.20
C LEU A 29 36.67 -4.52 2.81
N TYR A 30 35.64 -3.67 2.74
CA TYR A 30 35.10 -3.18 1.45
C TYR A 30 35.55 -1.75 1.09
N ILE A 31 36.23 -1.03 2.00
CA ILE A 31 36.87 0.26 1.70
C ILE A 31 38.36 0.05 1.46
N LYS A 32 38.71 -0.70 0.42
CA LYS A 32 40.10 -0.75 -0.07
C LYS A 32 40.16 -1.07 -1.56
N LYS A 33 39.61 -0.17 -2.37
CA LYS A 33 40.11 0.12 -3.73
C LYS A 33 39.60 1.49 -4.18
N GLY A 34 40.44 2.49 -3.97
CA GLY A 34 40.54 3.75 -4.73
C GLY A 34 39.26 4.57 -4.95
N VAL A 35 38.98 5.49 -4.03
CA VAL A 35 38.15 6.67 -4.32
C VAL A 35 39.04 7.90 -4.19
N ARG A 36 39.30 8.58 -5.31
CA ARG A 36 39.72 9.99 -5.31
C ARG A 36 38.45 10.82 -5.21
N LEU A 37 38.44 11.77 -4.29
CA LEU A 37 37.36 12.73 -4.05
C LEU A 37 37.46 13.83 -5.11
N ASP A 38 36.68 13.83 -6.19
CA ASP A 38 36.53 14.98 -7.12
C ASP A 38 35.38 14.82 -8.16
N ASP A 39 34.30 14.06 -7.90
CA ASP A 39 33.19 13.88 -8.87
C ASP A 39 31.79 14.08 -8.23
N PRO A 40 30.93 15.01 -8.74
CA PRO A 40 29.60 15.28 -8.19
C PRO A 40 28.54 14.19 -8.48
N TYR A 41 28.86 13.14 -9.24
CA TYR A 41 27.95 12.00 -9.45
C TYR A 41 28.61 10.68 -9.04
N GLN A 42 28.42 10.27 -7.77
CA GLN A 42 28.85 8.94 -7.35
C GLN A 42 27.92 7.85 -7.89
N SER A 43 28.35 7.13 -8.93
CA SER A 43 27.79 5.82 -9.29
C SER A 43 28.66 4.72 -8.70
N VAL A 44 28.11 3.93 -7.76
CA VAL A 44 28.78 2.74 -7.25
C VAL A 44 28.19 1.51 -7.93
N GLN A 45 29.00 0.75 -8.69
CA GLN A 45 28.57 -0.56 -9.18
C GLN A 45 28.65 -1.57 -8.03
N ILE A 46 27.49 -1.86 -7.46
CA ILE A 46 27.33 -2.84 -6.38
C ILE A 46 26.36 -3.90 -6.89
N GLY A 47 26.82 -5.16 -7.01
CA GLY A 47 26.06 -6.23 -7.63
C GLY A 47 24.71 -6.52 -6.96
N ARG A 48 23.69 -6.81 -7.79
CA ARG A 48 22.37 -7.40 -7.49
C ARG A 48 21.75 -7.02 -6.13
N TYR A 49 21.41 -5.75 -5.95
CA TYR A 49 20.51 -5.32 -4.88
C TYR A 49 19.21 -4.74 -5.44
N ASN A 50 18.13 -4.75 -4.65
CA ASN A 50 16.83 -4.17 -5.01
C ASN A 50 16.71 -2.72 -4.48
N LEU A 51 15.63 -2.04 -4.86
CA LEU A 51 15.32 -0.65 -4.46
C LEU A 51 15.37 -0.43 -2.93
N VAL A 52 15.04 -1.46 -2.14
CA VAL A 52 15.04 -1.41 -0.67
C VAL A 52 16.44 -1.18 -0.12
N LEU A 53 17.45 -1.86 -0.67
CA LEU A 53 18.83 -1.65 -0.23
C LEU A 53 19.37 -0.27 -0.62
N CYS A 54 18.97 0.24 -1.79
CA CYS A 54 19.34 1.58 -2.26
C CYS A 54 18.77 2.67 -1.34
N GLY A 55 17.52 2.51 -0.88
CA GLY A 55 16.93 3.39 0.13
C GLY A 55 17.61 3.31 1.49
N LEU A 56 18.06 2.13 1.92
CA LEU A 56 18.81 1.95 3.18
C LEU A 56 20.21 2.59 3.12
N LEU A 57 20.88 2.53 1.97
CA LEU A 57 22.16 3.22 1.75
C LEU A 57 21.98 4.74 1.86
N CYS A 58 20.92 5.30 1.26
CA CYS A 58 20.61 6.72 1.40
C CYS A 58 20.32 7.13 2.85
N LYS A 59 19.60 6.30 3.62
CA LYS A 59 19.33 6.58 5.04
C LYS A 59 20.58 6.58 5.92
N ASN A 60 21.64 5.88 5.52
CA ASN A 60 22.91 5.82 6.25
C ASN A 60 23.93 6.85 5.76
N GLU A 61 23.68 7.53 4.63
CA GLU A 61 24.55 8.56 4.08
C GLU A 61 24.03 9.94 4.46
N ALA A 62 24.80 10.69 5.27
CA ALA A 62 24.32 11.88 5.97
C ALA A 62 23.86 13.02 5.03
N GLN A 63 24.33 13.04 3.79
CA GLN A 63 24.02 14.06 2.80
C GLN A 63 22.99 13.60 1.75
N CYS A 64 22.51 12.37 1.83
CA CYS A 64 21.57 11.81 0.85
C CYS A 64 20.14 12.24 1.14
N ILE A 65 19.50 12.88 0.17
CA ILE A 65 18.11 13.34 0.25
C ILE A 65 17.15 12.42 -0.50
N ALA A 66 17.64 11.69 -1.49
CA ALA A 66 16.87 10.75 -2.28
C ALA A 66 17.78 9.68 -2.89
N SER A 67 17.22 8.55 -3.29
CA SER A 67 17.95 7.54 -4.05
C SER A 67 17.13 7.02 -5.21
N SER A 68 17.79 6.59 -6.28
CA SER A 68 17.15 5.94 -7.41
C SER A 68 17.91 4.67 -7.79
N PHE A 69 17.16 3.64 -8.18
CA PHE A 69 17.72 2.36 -8.58
C PHE A 69 17.33 2.04 -10.02
N SER A 70 18.33 1.77 -10.86
CA SER A 70 18.12 1.37 -12.24
C SER A 70 18.17 -0.15 -12.36
N ARG A 71 17.06 -0.73 -12.84
CA ARG A 71 16.96 -2.17 -13.11
C ARG A 71 17.73 -2.60 -14.36
N ALA A 72 18.04 -1.67 -15.27
CA ALA A 72 18.71 -1.98 -16.53
C ALA A 72 20.19 -2.33 -16.33
N ASP A 73 20.84 -1.68 -15.36
CA ASP A 73 22.27 -1.81 -15.09
C ASP A 73 22.57 -2.17 -13.61
N PHE A 74 21.53 -2.43 -12.82
CA PHE A 74 21.60 -2.71 -11.38
C PHE A 74 22.34 -1.63 -10.58
N THR A 75 22.28 -0.38 -11.01
CA THR A 75 22.96 0.74 -10.33
C THR A 75 22.06 1.42 -9.31
N CYS A 76 22.60 1.69 -8.13
CA CYS A 76 22.00 2.56 -7.12
C CYS A 76 22.67 3.95 -7.21
N ARG A 77 21.87 4.99 -7.32
CA ARG A 77 22.29 6.39 -7.35
C ARG A 77 21.78 7.09 -6.12
N LEU A 78 22.67 7.74 -5.38
CA LEU A 78 22.34 8.57 -4.23
C LEU A 78 22.34 10.02 -4.67
N HIS A 79 21.29 10.76 -4.33
CA HIS A 79 21.15 12.18 -4.66
C HIS A 79 21.43 12.97 -3.38
N THR A 80 22.37 13.90 -3.46
CA THR A 80 22.75 14.78 -2.34
C THR A 80 22.40 16.23 -2.68
N ASN A 81 22.16 17.04 -1.64
CA ASN A 81 22.02 18.49 -1.79
C ASN A 81 23.41 19.14 -1.86
N ILE A 82 24.16 18.89 -2.94
CA ILE A 82 25.34 19.70 -3.22
C ILE A 82 24.97 20.64 -4.38
N ILE A 83 24.71 21.89 -4.04
CA ILE A 83 24.91 23.00 -4.96
C ILE A 83 26.43 23.01 -5.20
N SER A 84 26.88 22.51 -6.35
CA SER A 84 28.26 22.69 -6.77
C SER A 84 28.45 24.19 -7.01
N SER A 85 29.08 24.87 -6.06
CA SER A 85 29.68 26.17 -6.30
C SER A 85 30.90 25.98 -7.20
N GLU A 86 30.67 25.81 -8.49
CA GLU A 86 31.68 26.09 -9.50
C GLU A 86 31.33 27.44 -10.15
N VAL A 87 32.16 28.42 -9.83
CA VAL A 87 32.31 29.65 -10.59
C VAL A 87 32.90 29.25 -11.94
N VAL A 88 32.10 29.30 -13.01
CA VAL A 88 32.60 29.52 -14.38
C VAL A 88 31.66 30.48 -15.09
N ASP A 89 32.21 31.69 -15.23
CA ASP A 89 32.17 32.66 -16.31
C ASP A 89 30.99 32.73 -17.31
N SER A 90 30.74 33.98 -17.68
CA SER A 90 29.70 34.56 -18.54
C SER A 90 29.39 33.81 -19.84
N ASP A 91 28.10 33.61 -20.13
CA ASP A 91 27.46 34.24 -21.30
C ASP A 91 25.93 33.96 -21.41
N ALA A 92 25.24 34.96 -21.96
CA ALA A 92 23.92 34.93 -22.64
C ALA A 92 22.60 34.98 -21.83
N THR A 93 22.13 36.22 -21.62
CA THR A 93 20.80 36.78 -21.96
C THR A 93 19.49 35.95 -21.87
N LEU A 94 18.61 36.41 -20.95
CA LEU A 94 17.15 36.68 -21.02
C LEU A 94 16.33 36.19 -22.22
N VAL A 95 15.15 35.56 -21.97
CA VAL A 95 13.83 35.92 -22.60
C VAL A 95 12.64 35.44 -21.71
N TYR A 96 11.69 36.34 -21.47
CA TYR A 96 10.34 36.17 -20.87
C TYR A 96 9.37 35.37 -21.77
N GLN A 97 8.32 34.74 -21.22
CA GLN A 97 6.90 35.01 -21.56
C GLN A 97 5.94 34.08 -20.78
N ASN A 98 4.93 34.69 -20.15
CA ASN A 98 3.69 34.07 -19.68
C ASN A 98 2.62 34.27 -20.78
N GLU A 99 1.83 33.26 -21.09
CA GLU A 99 0.49 33.30 -21.75
C GLU A 99 0.02 31.83 -21.93
N ALA A 100 -1.24 31.40 -21.84
CA ALA A 100 -2.53 32.07 -21.78
C ALA A 100 -3.59 31.15 -21.13
N ILE A 101 -4.59 31.79 -20.51
CA ILE A 101 -5.86 31.22 -20.05
C ILE A 101 -6.79 31.06 -21.26
N GLN A 102 -7.41 29.89 -21.46
CA GLN A 102 -8.51 29.72 -22.42
C GLN A 102 -9.86 29.84 -21.71
N THR A 103 -10.66 30.82 -22.13
CA THR A 103 -12.05 31.04 -21.74
C THR A 103 -12.96 30.55 -22.87
N THR A 104 -13.90 29.66 -22.55
CA THR A 104 -14.94 29.20 -23.47
C THR A 104 -16.21 30.03 -23.29
N THR A 105 -16.67 30.63 -24.38
CA THR A 105 -17.93 31.39 -24.50
C THR A 105 -19.13 30.47 -24.70
N VAL A 106 -20.24 30.76 -24.03
CA VAL A 106 -21.58 30.23 -24.38
C VAL A 106 -22.48 31.40 -24.72
N THR A 107 -22.91 31.44 -25.98
CA THR A 107 -23.88 32.38 -26.52
C THR A 107 -25.27 31.76 -26.41
N SER A 108 -26.24 32.48 -25.84
CA SER A 108 -27.66 32.25 -26.14
C SER A 108 -28.43 33.56 -26.05
N LEU A 109 -29.08 33.93 -27.15
CA LEU A 109 -30.05 35.01 -27.24
C LEU A 109 -31.34 34.60 -26.50
N MET A 110 -31.90 35.52 -25.72
CA MET A 110 -33.35 35.73 -25.70
C MET A 110 -33.65 37.21 -25.48
N THR A 111 -34.35 37.77 -26.46
CA THR A 111 -35.06 39.05 -26.45
C THR A 111 -36.25 38.98 -25.52
N THR A 112 -36.39 39.96 -24.62
CA THR A 112 -37.63 40.73 -24.42
C THR A 112 -37.34 41.94 -23.54
N THR A 113 -37.86 43.07 -24.00
CA THR A 113 -37.88 44.38 -23.35
C THR A 113 -38.88 44.38 -22.19
N GLU A 114 -38.45 44.70 -20.97
CA GLU A 114 -39.30 45.34 -19.97
C GLU A 114 -38.51 46.41 -19.21
N THR A 115 -38.99 47.64 -19.37
CA THR A 115 -38.57 48.83 -18.63
C THR A 115 -39.24 48.83 -17.26
N PHE A 116 -38.46 48.81 -16.18
CA PHE A 116 -38.94 49.24 -14.87
C PHE A 116 -37.95 50.21 -14.23
N THR A 117 -38.42 51.45 -14.14
CA THR A 117 -37.93 52.53 -13.29
C THR A 117 -38.08 52.17 -11.82
N THR A 118 -37.01 52.18 -11.04
CA THR A 118 -36.90 53.01 -9.81
C THR A 118 -35.53 52.83 -9.15
N THR A 119 -34.89 53.97 -8.98
CA THR A 119 -33.66 54.22 -8.23
C THR A 119 -33.90 53.95 -6.73
N GLU A 120 -32.82 53.62 -5.99
CA GLU A 120 -32.73 53.34 -4.54
C GLU A 120 -32.98 51.89 -4.08
N LYS A 121 -31.96 51.02 -4.25
CA LYS A 121 -31.54 50.00 -3.24
C LYS A 121 -30.32 49.15 -3.66
N VAL A 122 -29.33 49.72 -4.35
CA VAL A 122 -28.16 48.95 -4.83
C VAL A 122 -26.94 49.02 -3.89
N THR A 123 -27.00 49.82 -2.82
CA THR A 123 -25.84 50.02 -1.92
C THR A 123 -25.89 49.19 -0.64
N GLU A 124 -26.45 47.98 -0.68
CA GLU A 124 -26.38 47.02 0.45
C GLU A 124 -26.37 45.54 0.01
N MET A 125 -25.95 45.26 -1.24
CA MET A 125 -25.81 43.88 -1.74
C MET A 125 -24.43 43.59 -2.36
N ILE A 126 -23.38 44.28 -1.93
CA ILE A 126 -22.00 44.00 -2.35
C ILE A 126 -21.01 44.20 -1.18
N THR A 127 -21.19 43.45 -0.09
CA THR A 127 -20.11 43.17 0.88
C THR A 127 -20.43 41.93 1.71
N THR A 128 -20.89 40.87 1.07
CA THR A 128 -20.75 39.53 1.64
C THR A 128 -19.74 38.81 0.80
N THR A 129 -18.47 39.04 1.13
CA THR A 129 -17.36 38.19 0.73
C THR A 129 -17.76 36.76 1.08
N VAL A 130 -18.23 36.01 0.09
CA VAL A 130 -18.36 34.56 0.19
C VAL A 130 -16.94 34.05 0.31
N LYS A 131 -16.48 33.95 1.55
CA LYS A 131 -15.30 33.19 1.91
C LYS A 131 -15.70 31.74 1.62
N SER A 132 -15.48 31.31 0.38
CA SER A 132 -15.55 29.91 -0.02
C SER A 132 -14.49 29.19 0.80
N THR A 133 -14.93 28.78 1.98
CA THR A 133 -14.21 27.87 2.83
C THR A 133 -14.77 26.55 2.39
N THR A 134 -14.11 25.91 1.42
CA THR A 134 -14.27 24.50 1.15
C THR A 134 -13.93 23.79 2.44
N ALA A 135 -14.92 23.61 3.31
CA ALA A 135 -14.83 22.64 4.38
C ALA A 135 -14.77 21.28 3.68
N GLU A 136 -13.56 20.78 3.48
CA GLU A 136 -13.36 19.39 3.12
C GLU A 136 -14.04 18.57 4.23
N THR A 137 -15.20 18.01 3.90
CA THR A 137 -15.91 17.10 4.78
C THR A 137 -14.98 15.91 5.01
N VAL A 138 -14.43 15.80 6.22
CA VAL A 138 -13.60 14.66 6.60
C VAL A 138 -14.49 13.42 6.54
N VAL A 139 -14.31 12.63 5.48
CA VAL A 139 -15.00 11.36 5.30
C VAL A 139 -14.37 10.36 6.27
N SER A 140 -15.18 9.79 7.17
CA SER A 140 -14.75 8.72 8.08
C SER A 140 -14.95 7.35 7.48
N TRP A 141 -14.25 6.36 8.01
CA TRP A 141 -14.37 4.97 7.56
C TRP A 141 -15.79 4.43 7.80
N PRO A 142 -16.42 3.73 6.81
CA PRO A 142 -17.79 3.26 6.94
C PRO A 142 -18.03 2.34 8.15
N GLY A 143 -19.30 2.24 8.52
CA GLY A 143 -19.81 1.42 9.62
C GLY A 143 -19.53 -0.08 9.49
N GLY A 144 -19.78 -0.79 10.58
CA GLY A 144 -19.51 -2.23 10.69
C GLY A 144 -18.06 -2.55 11.04
N THR A 145 -17.75 -3.85 11.03
CA THR A 145 -16.44 -4.39 11.38
C THR A 145 -15.87 -5.20 10.22
N TYR A 146 -14.58 -5.05 9.97
CA TYR A 146 -13.92 -5.63 8.79
C TYR A 146 -12.40 -5.57 8.92
N SER A 147 -11.72 -6.30 8.04
CA SER A 147 -10.28 -6.26 7.91
C SER A 147 -9.87 -5.87 6.48
N LEU A 148 -8.81 -5.09 6.38
CA LEU A 148 -8.15 -4.69 5.14
C LEU A 148 -6.70 -5.19 5.14
N MET A 149 -6.12 -5.33 3.96
CA MET A 149 -4.70 -5.62 3.83
C MET A 149 -3.90 -4.39 4.26
N LYS A 150 -2.79 -4.58 4.98
CA LYS A 150 -1.99 -3.48 5.52
C LYS A 150 -1.04 -2.89 4.46
N PRO A 151 -1.16 -1.61 4.11
CA PRO A 151 -0.14 -0.89 3.34
C PRO A 151 1.21 -0.81 4.05
N ALA A 152 2.30 -0.69 3.29
CA ALA A 152 3.65 -0.49 3.79
C ALA A 152 3.79 0.79 4.65
N VAL A 153 2.93 1.78 4.39
CA VAL A 153 2.89 3.05 5.12
C VAL A 153 2.13 2.99 6.44
N GLY A 154 1.45 1.87 6.75
CA GLY A 154 0.63 1.71 7.95
C GLY A 154 -0.86 1.56 7.65
N CYS A 155 -1.65 1.42 8.72
CA CYS A 155 -3.10 1.27 8.58
C CYS A 155 -3.80 2.56 8.11
N PRO A 156 -4.93 2.43 7.41
CA PRO A 156 -5.47 3.55 6.68
C PRO A 156 -6.28 4.49 7.58
N GLY A 157 -5.67 5.59 8.02
CA GLY A 157 -6.36 6.64 8.78
C GLY A 157 -6.20 6.55 10.28
N THR A 158 -6.53 7.67 10.93
CA THR A 158 -6.46 7.87 12.40
C THR A 158 -7.80 8.25 13.00
N ASP A 159 -8.85 8.36 12.18
CA ASP A 159 -10.23 8.62 12.60
C ASP A 159 -10.81 7.44 13.39
N ILE A 160 -10.25 6.25 13.20
CA ILE A 160 -10.53 5.04 13.97
C ILE A 160 -9.24 4.35 14.43
N THR A 161 -9.34 3.57 15.52
CA THR A 161 -8.23 2.73 15.98
C THR A 161 -8.23 1.41 15.22
N TRP A 162 -7.18 1.19 14.43
CA TRP A 162 -6.94 -0.08 13.74
C TRP A 162 -6.20 -1.07 14.64
N LEU A 163 -6.71 -2.30 14.72
CA LEU A 163 -5.99 -3.42 15.30
C LEU A 163 -5.17 -4.12 14.22
N GLU A 164 -3.94 -4.51 14.55
CA GLU A 164 -3.06 -5.18 13.60
C GLU A 164 -2.96 -6.67 13.85
N GLY A 165 -2.76 -7.43 12.78
CA GLY A 165 -2.46 -8.85 12.83
C GLY A 165 -1.63 -9.29 11.64
N ASN A 166 -1.11 -10.51 11.70
CA ASN A 166 -0.41 -11.12 10.58
C ASN A 166 -0.65 -12.62 10.50
N ARG A 167 -0.54 -13.13 9.28
CA ARG A 167 -0.56 -14.55 8.96
C ARG A 167 0.69 -14.88 8.17
N TYR A 168 1.45 -15.85 8.68
CA TYR A 168 2.54 -16.49 7.95
C TYR A 168 2.01 -17.78 7.35
N HIS A 169 2.18 -17.89 6.03
CA HIS A 169 1.87 -19.07 5.24
C HIS A 169 3.16 -19.78 4.90
N ASP A 170 3.29 -21.00 5.42
CA ASP A 170 4.27 -21.98 4.94
C ASP A 170 3.70 -22.57 3.64
N THR A 171 4.20 -22.06 2.52
CA THR A 171 3.74 -22.45 1.18
C THR A 171 4.50 -23.66 0.70
N GLU A 172 3.93 -24.43 -0.22
CA GLU A 172 4.55 -25.66 -0.74
C GLU A 172 6.02 -25.46 -1.18
N ASP A 173 6.93 -26.27 -0.62
CA ASP A 173 8.38 -26.25 -0.85
C ASP A 173 8.82 -26.83 -2.21
N ASP A 174 7.90 -27.44 -2.98
CA ASP A 174 8.21 -27.91 -4.33
C ASP A 174 8.47 -26.69 -5.24
N GLN A 175 9.73 -26.54 -5.67
CA GLN A 175 10.22 -25.47 -6.54
C GLN A 175 9.42 -25.26 -7.83
N ARG A 176 8.59 -26.24 -8.25
CA ARG A 176 7.67 -26.11 -9.38
C ARG A 176 6.54 -25.13 -9.11
N TYR A 177 6.13 -24.96 -7.85
CA TYR A 177 4.99 -24.16 -7.44
C TYR A 177 5.41 -23.22 -6.31
N ASN A 178 6.11 -22.14 -6.65
CA ASN A 178 6.45 -21.13 -5.65
C ASN A 178 5.30 -20.12 -5.46
N GLY A 179 5.09 -19.69 -4.22
CA GLY A 179 4.39 -18.45 -3.92
C GLY A 179 5.15 -17.27 -4.51
N TYR A 180 4.45 -16.17 -4.81
CA TYR A 180 5.10 -14.91 -5.16
C TYR A 180 4.23 -13.72 -4.80
N VAL A 181 4.89 -12.60 -4.54
CA VAL A 181 4.24 -11.32 -4.29
C VAL A 181 4.63 -10.35 -5.40
N VAL A 182 3.63 -9.83 -6.12
CA VAL A 182 3.81 -8.67 -7.01
C VAL A 182 3.15 -7.47 -6.34
N SER A 183 3.89 -6.87 -5.41
CA SER A 183 3.50 -5.65 -4.70
C SER A 183 4.74 -4.85 -4.33
N THR A 184 4.63 -3.52 -4.39
CA THR A 184 5.63 -2.60 -3.83
C THR A 184 5.09 -1.78 -2.66
N SER A 185 3.77 -1.82 -2.46
CA SER A 185 3.07 -0.90 -1.57
C SER A 185 2.41 -1.61 -0.37
N MET A 186 2.45 -2.93 -0.34
CA MET A 186 1.85 -3.77 0.71
C MET A 186 2.88 -4.14 1.77
N THR A 187 2.46 -4.20 3.03
CA THR A 187 3.27 -4.85 4.07
C THR A 187 3.15 -6.36 3.90
N VAL A 188 4.11 -6.93 3.20
CA VAL A 188 4.20 -8.37 2.94
C VAL A 188 5.66 -8.79 2.92
N VAL A 189 5.96 -9.96 3.49
CA VAL A 189 7.30 -10.54 3.50
C VAL A 189 7.25 -11.86 2.75
N GLN A 190 8.11 -11.99 1.75
CA GLN A 190 8.41 -13.28 1.13
C GLN A 190 9.81 -13.70 1.57
N ASP A 191 9.94 -14.91 2.12
CA ASP A 191 11.24 -15.44 2.52
C ASP A 191 11.94 -16.22 1.40
N GLN A 192 13.12 -16.76 1.70
CA GLN A 192 13.94 -17.50 0.73
C GLN A 192 13.34 -18.85 0.29
N TYR A 193 12.30 -19.33 0.97
CA TYR A 193 11.55 -20.56 0.66
C TYR A 193 10.21 -20.25 -0.02
N SER A 194 10.00 -19.00 -0.43
CA SER A 194 8.76 -18.50 -1.02
C SER A 194 7.57 -18.39 -0.06
N ASN A 195 7.78 -18.60 1.24
CA ASN A 195 6.75 -18.45 2.27
C ASN A 195 6.32 -16.99 2.40
N ILE A 196 5.04 -16.78 2.70
CA ILE A 196 4.41 -15.46 2.61
C ILE A 196 3.84 -15.06 3.96
N ARG A 197 4.33 -13.94 4.50
CA ARG A 197 3.71 -13.26 5.65
C ARG A 197 2.93 -12.05 5.18
N VAL A 198 1.62 -12.05 5.39
CA VAL A 198 0.72 -10.91 5.15
C VAL A 198 0.28 -10.26 6.45
N TYR A 199 -0.04 -8.97 6.37
CA TYR A 199 -0.41 -8.15 7.52
C TYR A 199 -1.77 -7.49 7.29
N PHE A 200 -2.54 -7.34 8.38
CA PHE A 200 -3.92 -6.87 8.34
C PHE A 200 -4.11 -5.66 9.22
N CYS A 201 -5.01 -4.79 8.78
CA CYS A 201 -5.59 -3.71 9.57
C CYS A 201 -7.07 -4.04 9.80
N THR A 202 -7.46 -4.21 11.06
CA THR A 202 -8.80 -4.64 11.45
C THR A 202 -9.52 -3.56 12.23
N LYS A 203 -10.68 -3.16 11.74
CA LYS A 203 -11.64 -2.35 12.47
C LYS A 203 -12.56 -3.29 13.25
N SER A 204 -12.34 -3.41 14.55
CA SER A 204 -13.10 -4.30 15.43
C SER A 204 -14.31 -3.66 16.11
N SER A 205 -14.41 -2.33 16.08
CA SER A 205 -15.55 -1.60 16.68
C SER A 205 -16.55 -1.16 15.62
N THR A 206 -17.83 -1.26 15.96
CA THR A 206 -18.91 -0.65 15.17
C THR A 206 -19.01 0.86 15.38
N SER A 207 -18.37 1.40 16.42
CA SER A 207 -18.22 2.84 16.66
C SER A 207 -17.25 3.49 15.66
N GLY A 208 -17.50 4.75 15.29
CA GLY A 208 -16.61 5.57 14.45
C GLY A 208 -17.26 6.12 13.17
N SER A 209 -18.33 5.50 12.68
CA SER A 209 -19.20 6.06 11.63
C SER A 209 -20.51 5.29 11.53
N GLU A 210 -21.63 6.00 11.34
CA GLU A 210 -22.94 5.43 11.01
C GLU A 210 -23.16 5.30 9.50
N SER A 211 -22.23 5.77 8.67
CA SER A 211 -22.40 5.72 7.20
C SER A 211 -22.19 4.30 6.68
N ASP A 212 -23.09 3.85 5.82
CA ASP A 212 -22.92 2.59 5.09
C ASP A 212 -21.76 2.67 4.10
N TRP A 213 -21.20 1.51 3.76
CA TRP A 213 -20.25 1.42 2.65
C TRP A 213 -20.95 1.79 1.33
N PRO A 214 -20.29 2.51 0.41
CA PRO A 214 -20.87 2.92 -0.87
C PRO A 214 -21.08 1.76 -1.86
N ALA A 215 -22.18 1.77 -2.60
CA ALA A 215 -22.46 0.85 -3.73
C ALA A 215 -21.28 0.71 -4.68
N GLY A 216 -20.95 -0.52 -5.07
CA GLY A 216 -19.79 -0.76 -5.93
C GLY A 216 -19.52 -2.22 -6.24
N ASN A 217 -18.33 -2.45 -6.81
CA ASN A 217 -17.81 -3.76 -7.18
C ASN A 217 -16.44 -4.01 -6.52
N TYR A 218 -16.46 -4.56 -5.32
CA TYR A 218 -15.24 -4.83 -4.55
C TYR A 218 -15.52 -5.77 -3.38
N CYS A 219 -14.44 -6.30 -2.79
CA CYS A 219 -14.50 -7.10 -1.58
C CYS A 219 -13.59 -6.52 -0.48
N ILE A 220 -13.93 -6.87 0.75
CA ILE A 220 -13.11 -6.70 1.96
C ILE A 220 -13.03 -8.03 2.70
N MET A 221 -12.07 -8.18 3.62
CA MET A 221 -12.00 -9.38 4.44
C MET A 221 -12.98 -9.24 5.61
N LYS A 222 -13.72 -10.31 5.87
CA LYS A 222 -14.74 -10.34 6.92
C LYS A 222 -14.09 -10.25 8.28
N TYR A 223 -14.70 -9.50 9.19
CA TYR A 223 -14.40 -9.60 10.62
C TYR A 223 -15.73 -9.60 11.38
N ASN A 224 -16.01 -10.70 12.10
CA ASN A 224 -17.29 -11.03 12.72
C ASN A 224 -18.43 -11.19 11.69
N THR A 225 -19.11 -10.11 11.34
CA THR A 225 -20.26 -10.09 10.42
C THR A 225 -19.97 -9.14 9.27
N CYS A 226 -20.44 -9.46 8.07
CA CYS A 226 -20.30 -8.55 6.94
C CYS A 226 -21.05 -7.23 7.17
N PRO A 227 -20.47 -6.07 6.83
CA PRO A 227 -21.19 -4.81 6.83
C PRO A 227 -22.42 -4.84 5.92
N THR A 228 -23.38 -3.95 6.17
CA THR A 228 -24.61 -3.80 5.37
C THR A 228 -24.29 -3.70 3.87
N GLY A 229 -25.06 -4.42 3.06
CA GLY A 229 -24.92 -4.45 1.59
C GLY A 229 -23.89 -5.44 1.05
N PHE A 230 -23.06 -6.05 1.89
CA PHE A 230 -22.14 -7.10 1.45
C PHE A 230 -22.74 -8.50 1.57
N THR A 231 -22.34 -9.36 0.63
CA THR A 231 -22.61 -10.80 0.65
C THR A 231 -21.37 -11.53 1.15
N GLU A 232 -21.56 -12.49 2.06
CA GLU A 232 -20.48 -13.31 2.60
C GLU A 232 -19.99 -14.34 1.58
N GLY A 233 -18.67 -14.53 1.57
CA GLY A 233 -17.96 -15.44 0.70
C GLY A 233 -16.75 -16.05 1.40
N SER A 234 -16.09 -17.00 0.76
CA SER A 234 -14.87 -17.61 1.30
C SER A 234 -13.96 -18.16 0.22
N ILE A 235 -12.68 -18.25 0.57
CA ILE A 235 -11.69 -19.03 -0.17
C ILE A 235 -11.00 -19.93 0.83
N THR A 236 -10.94 -21.21 0.50
CA THR A 236 -10.17 -22.23 1.21
C THR A 236 -9.05 -22.69 0.31
N TRP A 237 -7.83 -22.70 0.85
CA TRP A 237 -6.70 -23.31 0.20
C TRP A 237 -5.85 -24.06 1.21
N ASP A 238 -5.24 -25.14 0.73
CA ASP A 238 -4.29 -25.92 1.51
C ASP A 238 -2.97 -25.17 1.59
N ASP A 239 -2.51 -24.94 2.81
CA ASP A 239 -1.09 -24.65 3.06
C ASP A 239 -0.34 -26.00 3.15
N GLU A 240 0.99 -26.01 3.30
CA GLU A 240 1.78 -27.25 3.33
C GLU A 240 1.25 -28.24 4.41
N SER A 241 1.15 -29.54 4.12
CA SER A 241 0.65 -30.54 5.09
C SER A 241 1.74 -31.32 5.83
N ASN A 242 2.99 -31.28 5.36
CA ASN A 242 4.15 -31.87 6.02
C ASN A 242 4.92 -30.76 6.77
N MET A 243 5.27 -30.96 8.04
CA MET A 243 6.08 -29.99 8.82
C MET A 243 5.59 -28.53 8.83
N ASN A 244 4.31 -28.30 8.57
CA ASN A 244 3.68 -26.99 8.48
C ASN A 244 4.07 -26.03 9.64
N ALA A 245 4.80 -24.97 9.31
CA ALA A 245 5.23 -23.93 10.22
C ALA A 245 4.36 -22.65 10.14
N ASN A 246 3.11 -22.78 9.70
CA ASN A 246 2.11 -21.73 9.70
C ASN A 246 2.04 -20.99 11.06
N GLU A 247 2.16 -19.66 11.03
CA GLU A 247 2.05 -18.82 12.23
C GLU A 247 0.95 -17.77 12.08
N LYS A 248 0.42 -17.27 13.20
CA LYS A 248 -0.48 -16.12 13.23
C LYS A 248 -0.31 -15.32 14.50
N SER A 249 -0.55 -14.02 14.43
CA SER A 249 -0.50 -13.12 15.59
C SER A 249 -1.44 -11.91 15.41
N GLY A 250 -1.81 -11.30 16.53
CA GLY A 250 -2.68 -10.12 16.56
C GLY A 250 -4.13 -10.39 16.15
N THR A 251 -4.78 -9.39 15.57
CA THR A 251 -6.18 -9.46 15.14
C THR A 251 -6.27 -9.78 13.65
N LEU A 252 -6.81 -10.94 13.33
CA LEU A 252 -6.96 -11.45 11.96
C LEU A 252 -8.39 -11.28 11.45
N PRO A 253 -8.60 -11.27 10.12
CA PRO A 253 -9.92 -11.50 9.56
C PRO A 253 -10.56 -12.78 10.08
N SER A 254 -11.88 -12.88 10.02
CA SER A 254 -12.59 -14.12 10.26
C SER A 254 -12.11 -15.19 9.30
N GLY A 255 -11.79 -16.36 9.85
CA GLY A 255 -11.20 -17.45 9.11
C GLY A 255 -10.91 -18.66 9.98
N VAL A 256 -10.45 -19.73 9.34
CA VAL A 256 -9.87 -20.91 9.98
C VAL A 256 -8.39 -20.92 9.61
N TYR A 257 -7.54 -20.87 10.63
CA TYR A 257 -6.09 -20.75 10.48
C TYR A 257 -5.42 -21.89 11.26
N ASN A 258 -5.70 -23.13 10.85
CA ASN A 258 -5.10 -24.35 11.39
C ASN A 258 -4.17 -24.95 10.33
N THR A 259 -4.32 -26.23 9.98
CA THR A 259 -3.56 -26.87 8.90
C THR A 259 -3.88 -26.25 7.54
N ASN A 260 -5.16 -25.98 7.28
CA ASN A 260 -5.60 -25.35 6.04
C ASN A 260 -6.00 -23.91 6.35
N THR A 261 -5.92 -23.03 5.35
CA THR A 261 -6.40 -21.66 5.49
C THR A 261 -7.78 -21.51 4.87
N ILE A 262 -8.72 -21.01 5.66
CA ILE A 262 -9.99 -20.45 5.18
C ILE A 262 -10.00 -18.97 5.56
N ILE A 263 -10.20 -18.09 4.58
CA ILE A 263 -10.50 -16.68 4.84
C ILE A 263 -11.91 -16.39 4.34
N TYR A 264 -12.70 -15.72 5.18
CA TYR A 264 -14.01 -15.22 4.81
C TYR A 264 -13.92 -13.78 4.29
N TYR A 265 -14.73 -13.49 3.29
CA TYR A 265 -14.79 -12.20 2.62
C TYR A 265 -16.21 -11.66 2.64
N CYS A 266 -16.31 -10.35 2.50
CA CYS A 266 -17.54 -9.63 2.29
C CYS A 266 -17.39 -8.96 0.93
N CYS A 267 -18.21 -9.36 -0.04
CA CYS A 267 -18.17 -8.85 -1.41
C CYS A 267 -19.48 -8.17 -1.79
N ARG A 268 -19.39 -7.17 -2.66
CA ARG A 268 -20.55 -6.45 -3.16
C ARG A 268 -20.38 -6.16 -4.64
N ASN A 269 -21.49 -6.28 -5.37
CA ASN A 269 -21.60 -6.12 -6.83
C ASN A 269 -22.92 -5.40 -7.15
N ASP A 270 -23.26 -4.42 -6.33
CA ASP A 270 -24.46 -3.60 -6.39
C ASP A 270 -24.19 -2.22 -7.01
N GLY A 271 -22.99 -2.03 -7.59
CA GLY A 271 -22.58 -0.83 -8.31
C GLY A 271 -21.52 -1.15 -9.38
N SER A 272 -21.09 -0.11 -10.10
CA SER A 272 -20.10 -0.22 -11.17
C SER A 272 -18.69 0.13 -10.70
N ASP A 273 -17.71 -0.65 -11.15
CA ASP A 273 -16.28 -0.44 -10.94
C ASP A 273 -15.74 0.84 -11.59
N VAL A 274 -16.40 1.37 -12.64
CA VAL A 274 -15.97 2.60 -13.32
C VAL A 274 -16.50 3.89 -12.69
N LEU A 275 -17.51 3.81 -11.82
CA LEU A 275 -18.05 4.95 -11.09
C LEU A 275 -17.28 5.14 -9.79
N GLU A 276 -16.89 6.37 -9.46
CA GLU A 276 -16.11 6.66 -8.26
C GLU A 276 -16.96 6.51 -6.98
N ILE A 277 -16.46 5.73 -6.02
CA ILE A 277 -16.99 5.70 -4.65
C ILE A 277 -16.24 6.68 -3.76
N ILE A 278 -16.89 7.11 -2.67
CA ILE A 278 -16.28 8.01 -1.69
C ILE A 278 -15.90 7.18 -0.46
N LEU A 279 -14.60 7.18 -0.14
CA LEU A 279 -14.00 6.58 1.05
C LEU A 279 -12.98 7.57 1.63
N PRO A 280 -12.50 7.37 2.87
CA PRO A 280 -11.43 8.21 3.42
C PRO A 280 -10.16 8.11 2.58
N THR A 281 -9.63 9.27 2.14
CA THR A 281 -8.47 9.35 1.25
C THR A 281 -7.19 9.81 1.95
N GLY A 282 -7.25 10.05 3.26
CA GLY A 282 -6.13 10.62 4.02
C GLY A 282 -4.90 9.70 4.13
N ASN A 283 -5.06 8.39 3.92
CA ASN A 283 -3.97 7.43 3.89
C ASN A 283 -4.26 6.33 2.86
N PRO A 284 -3.22 5.76 2.23
CA PRO A 284 -3.38 4.65 1.31
C PRO A 284 -4.07 3.44 1.93
N PHE A 285 -4.81 2.67 1.13
CA PHE A 285 -5.49 1.46 1.57
C PHE A 285 -5.65 0.43 0.45
N TYR A 286 -6.17 -0.75 0.82
CA TYR A 286 -6.48 -1.82 -0.12
C TYR A 286 -7.94 -2.22 -0.05
N LEU A 287 -8.53 -2.43 -1.22
CA LEU A 287 -9.72 -3.28 -1.40
C LEU A 287 -9.32 -4.49 -2.25
N LEU A 288 -10.08 -5.57 -2.21
CA LEU A 288 -9.87 -6.67 -3.14
C LEU A 288 -10.77 -6.47 -4.35
N ARG A 289 -10.22 -6.71 -5.55
CA ARG A 289 -10.99 -6.73 -6.79
C ARG A 289 -12.06 -7.83 -6.67
N TYR A 290 -13.28 -7.59 -7.13
CA TYR A 290 -14.33 -8.60 -7.11
C TYR A 290 -14.61 -9.18 -8.50
N THR A 291 -15.24 -8.39 -9.36
CA THR A 291 -15.37 -8.66 -10.79
C THR A 291 -14.83 -7.44 -11.54
N GLY A 292 -14.94 -7.41 -12.88
CA GLY A 292 -14.53 -6.22 -13.65
C GLY A 292 -13.07 -5.83 -13.39
N SER A 293 -12.80 -4.54 -13.25
CA SER A 293 -11.52 -3.93 -12.85
C SER A 293 -11.55 -3.46 -11.39
N CYS A 294 -10.48 -2.84 -10.90
CA CYS A 294 -10.51 -2.18 -9.60
C CYS A 294 -11.56 -1.06 -9.53
N GLN A 295 -12.37 -1.08 -8.47
CA GLN A 295 -13.31 -0.02 -8.12
C GLN A 295 -12.61 1.34 -8.07
N LYS A 296 -13.11 2.36 -8.78
CA LYS A 296 -12.54 3.71 -8.63
C LYS A 296 -12.95 4.34 -7.30
N VAL A 297 -12.00 5.00 -6.63
CA VAL A 297 -12.22 5.81 -5.42
C VAL A 297 -11.94 7.26 -5.76
N LYS A 298 -12.89 8.15 -5.43
CA LYS A 298 -12.79 9.58 -5.72
C LYS A 298 -11.52 10.16 -5.08
N SER A 299 -10.78 10.96 -5.84
CA SER A 299 -9.56 11.63 -5.40
C SER A 299 -8.40 10.70 -5.01
N MET A 300 -8.39 9.44 -5.48
CA MET A 300 -7.25 8.53 -5.32
C MET A 300 -6.87 7.89 -6.65
N SER A 301 -5.58 7.61 -6.82
CA SER A 301 -5.12 6.75 -7.90
C SER A 301 -5.28 5.28 -7.51
N VAL A 302 -5.43 4.39 -8.48
CA VAL A 302 -5.55 2.95 -8.22
C VAL A 302 -4.56 2.14 -9.05
N SER A 303 -3.87 1.20 -8.39
CA SER A 303 -3.01 0.21 -9.04
C SER A 303 -3.35 -1.19 -8.54
N GLU A 304 -3.45 -2.16 -9.46
CA GLU A 304 -3.65 -3.56 -9.11
C GLU A 304 -2.32 -4.22 -8.74
N GLU A 305 -2.32 -4.92 -7.60
CA GLU A 305 -1.21 -5.74 -7.09
C GLU A 305 -1.70 -7.16 -6.84
N THR A 306 -0.80 -8.15 -6.81
CA THR A 306 -1.20 -9.55 -6.65
C THR A 306 -0.36 -10.27 -5.62
N ILE A 307 -0.99 -11.21 -4.92
CA ILE A 307 -0.31 -12.23 -4.12
C ILE A 307 -0.74 -13.59 -4.63
N LYS A 308 0.24 -14.43 -4.93
CA LYS A 308 0.05 -15.85 -5.25
C LYS A 308 0.55 -16.69 -4.10
N TRP A 309 -0.31 -17.54 -3.55
CA TRP A 309 0.09 -18.60 -2.63
C TRP A 309 0.11 -19.92 -3.38
N ALA A 310 1.24 -20.62 -3.32
CA ALA A 310 1.27 -22.00 -3.77
C ALA A 310 0.47 -22.88 -2.82
N CYS A 311 -0.26 -23.83 -3.39
CA CYS A 311 -1.01 -24.85 -2.67
C CYS A 311 -0.32 -26.19 -2.86
N GLN A 312 -0.47 -27.09 -1.89
CA GLN A 312 0.01 -28.46 -2.04
C GLN A 312 -0.59 -29.13 -3.29
N ALA A 313 0.24 -29.89 -4.02
CA ALA A 313 -0.24 -30.69 -5.15
C ALA A 313 -1.30 -31.70 -4.69
N GLY A 314 -2.54 -31.55 -5.18
CA GLY A 314 -3.69 -32.37 -4.77
C GLY A 314 -4.39 -31.90 -3.49
N GLY A 315 -4.00 -30.75 -2.93
CA GLY A 315 -4.63 -30.11 -1.77
C GLY A 315 -6.03 -29.58 -2.06
N ILE A 316 -6.78 -29.31 -0.99
CA ILE A 316 -8.16 -28.82 -1.11
C ILE A 316 -8.15 -27.32 -1.45
N LYS A 317 -8.50 -27.00 -2.70
CA LYS A 317 -8.93 -25.64 -3.10
C LYS A 317 -10.45 -25.62 -3.20
N ASN A 318 -11.10 -24.95 -2.25
CA ASN A 318 -12.54 -24.70 -2.34
C ASN A 318 -12.78 -23.19 -2.42
N VAL A 319 -13.33 -22.77 -3.54
CA VAL A 319 -13.55 -21.36 -3.82
C VAL A 319 -15.05 -21.14 -3.94
N ALA A 320 -15.64 -20.45 -2.97
CA ALA A 320 -17.07 -20.19 -2.96
C ALA A 320 -17.51 -19.37 -4.19
N THR A 321 -18.82 -19.35 -4.45
CA THR A 321 -19.41 -18.53 -5.52
C THR A 321 -19.13 -17.04 -5.30
N VAL A 322 -19.26 -16.58 -4.06
CA VAL A 322 -18.94 -15.22 -3.65
C VAL A 322 -17.50 -15.22 -3.12
N LYS A 323 -16.63 -14.48 -3.78
CA LYS A 323 -15.20 -14.36 -3.45
C LYS A 323 -14.58 -13.16 -4.17
N PRO A 324 -13.49 -12.58 -3.67
CA PRO A 324 -12.65 -11.69 -4.47
C PRO A 324 -12.20 -12.36 -5.78
N TYR A 325 -11.84 -11.56 -6.78
CA TYR A 325 -11.28 -12.06 -8.03
C TYR A 325 -10.06 -12.95 -7.74
N GLU A 326 -10.18 -14.20 -8.19
CA GLU A 326 -9.21 -15.25 -7.99
C GLU A 326 -9.06 -15.99 -9.32
N ASP A 327 -7.84 -15.95 -9.88
CA ASP A 327 -7.52 -16.49 -11.20
C ASP A 327 -6.38 -17.53 -11.14
N GLY A 328 -6.28 -18.21 -9.99
CA GLY A 328 -5.31 -19.27 -9.75
C GLY A 328 -5.69 -20.60 -10.38
N ALA A 329 -4.77 -21.55 -10.31
CA ALA A 329 -4.92 -22.90 -10.85
C ALA A 329 -5.22 -23.94 -9.74
N ALA A 330 -5.03 -25.23 -10.03
CA ALA A 330 -5.18 -26.29 -9.04
C ALA A 330 -4.09 -26.21 -7.95
N GLU A 331 -2.91 -25.74 -8.31
CA GLU A 331 -1.70 -25.73 -7.48
C GLU A 331 -1.43 -24.37 -6.83
N TYR A 332 -2.31 -23.38 -7.01
CA TYR A 332 -2.17 -22.08 -6.36
C TYR A 332 -3.47 -21.29 -6.34
N ILE A 333 -3.54 -20.34 -5.40
CA ILE A 333 -4.47 -19.23 -5.46
C ILE A 333 -3.74 -17.95 -5.81
N ARG A 334 -4.37 -17.07 -6.56
CA ARG A 334 -3.86 -15.70 -6.78
C ARG A 334 -4.98 -14.71 -6.59
N LEU A 335 -4.78 -13.79 -5.65
CA LEU A 335 -5.74 -12.73 -5.35
C LEU A 335 -5.22 -11.39 -5.86
N HIS A 336 -6.18 -10.56 -6.29
CA HIS A 336 -5.93 -9.25 -6.86
C HIS A 336 -6.39 -8.16 -5.89
N PHE A 337 -5.46 -7.28 -5.55
CA PHE A 337 -5.62 -6.21 -4.58
C PHE A 337 -5.55 -4.87 -5.30
N CYS A 338 -6.49 -3.99 -5.02
CA CYS A 338 -6.53 -2.63 -5.54
C CYS A 338 -5.92 -1.71 -4.49
N TYR A 339 -4.72 -1.21 -4.76
CA TYR A 339 -4.03 -0.24 -3.92
C TYR A 339 -4.47 1.16 -4.30
N TYR A 340 -4.96 1.92 -3.31
CA TYR A 340 -5.37 3.32 -3.48
C TYR A 340 -4.38 4.24 -2.77
N ASN A 341 -3.87 5.26 -3.47
CA ASN A 341 -2.93 6.24 -2.89
C ASN A 341 -3.12 7.67 -3.41
#